data_AF-A0A257K3K1-F1
#
_entry.id   AF-A0A257K3K1-F1
#
_cell.length_a   1.000
_cell.length_b   1.000
_cell.length_c   1.000
_cell.angle_alpha   90.00
_cell.angle_beta   90.00
_cell.angle_gamma   90.00
#
_symmetry.space_group_name_H-M   'P 1'
#
loop_
_entity.id
_entity.type
_entity.pdbx_description
1 polymer ?
#
loop_
_entity_poly.entity_id
_entity_poly.type
_entity_poly.pdbx_seq_one_letter_code
_entity_poly.pdbx_strand_id
1 'polypeptide(L)'
;MADQDNTPVFQIQRMCLKDLSLEQPNSPQILLVQEQPQVDINLAMTAGPVADGVYEVSVTATVTAKLQEKTLFLVEAKQAGIFEIRNVPEDQL
;
A
#
# COMPACT_ATOMS: atom_id res chain seq x y z
N MET A 1 25.39 -13.53 -33.51
CA MET A 1 24.74 -14.46 -32.55
C MET A 1 25.13 -13.98 -31.17
N ALA A 2 24.28 -13.39 -30.34
CA ALA A 2 22.88 -13.02 -30.43
C ALA A 2 22.78 -11.62 -29.79
N ASP A 3 21.85 -10.79 -30.27
CA ASP A 3 21.48 -9.56 -29.56
C ASP A 3 21.15 -9.92 -28.11
N GLN A 4 21.95 -9.43 -27.16
CA GLN A 4 21.57 -9.48 -25.75
C GLN A 4 20.33 -8.60 -25.64
N ASP A 5 19.17 -9.22 -25.40
CA ASP A 5 17.87 -8.58 -25.30
C ASP A 5 17.90 -7.39 -24.32
N ASN A 6 18.22 -6.21 -24.84
CA ASN A 6 18.21 -4.93 -24.12
C ASN A 6 16.79 -4.32 -24.08
N THR A 7 15.79 -5.18 -24.25
CA THR A 7 14.38 -4.80 -24.21
C THR A 7 14.01 -4.45 -22.77
N PRO A 8 13.39 -3.29 -22.51
CA PRO A 8 12.88 -2.94 -21.19
C PRO A 8 11.90 -4.01 -20.68
N VAL A 9 12.13 -4.48 -19.45
CA VAL A 9 11.25 -5.41 -18.75
C VAL A 9 10.64 -4.67 -17.58
N PHE A 10 9.31 -4.70 -17.50
CA PHE A 10 8.55 -4.28 -16.33
C PHE A 10 7.45 -5.31 -16.11
N GLN A 11 7.58 -6.12 -15.06
CA GLN A 11 6.59 -7.17 -14.76
C GLN A 11 6.35 -7.34 -13.27
N ILE A 12 5.10 -7.62 -12.92
CA ILE A 12 4.70 -7.95 -11.56
C ILE A 12 5.06 -9.42 -11.31
N GLN A 13 5.95 -9.65 -10.35
CA GLN A 13 6.31 -11.00 -9.92
C GLN A 13 5.31 -11.51 -8.86
N ARG A 14 5.01 -10.68 -7.86
CA ARG A 14 4.10 -11.03 -6.76
C ARG A 14 3.40 -9.79 -6.22
N MET A 15 2.22 -10.00 -5.65
CA MET A 15 1.51 -9.02 -4.81
C MET A 15 1.23 -9.67 -3.46
N CYS A 16 1.44 -8.95 -2.37
CA CYS A 16 1.16 -9.44 -1.02
C CYS A 16 0.66 -8.33 -0.10
N LEU A 17 -0.21 -8.70 0.83
CA LEU A 17 -0.58 -7.87 1.96
C LEU A 17 0.45 -8.14 3.06
N LYS A 18 1.30 -7.14 3.38
CA LYS A 18 2.38 -7.27 4.37
C LYS A 18 1.92 -6.94 5.78
N ASP A 19 0.94 -6.06 5.90
CA ASP A 19 0.37 -5.65 7.18
C ASP A 19 -1.12 -5.31 7.01
N LEU A 20 -1.91 -5.62 8.02
CA LEU A 20 -3.31 -5.23 8.14
C LEU A 20 -3.67 -5.16 9.61
N SER A 21 -4.16 -4.00 10.04
CA SER A 21 -4.72 -3.78 11.36
C SER A 21 -6.10 -3.15 11.26
N LEU A 22 -6.95 -3.47 12.25
CA LEU A 22 -8.26 -2.87 12.44
C LEU A 22 -8.48 -2.68 13.94
N GLU A 23 -8.82 -1.46 14.33
CA GLU A 23 -9.13 -1.12 15.71
C GLU A 23 -10.48 -0.41 15.79
N GLN A 24 -11.30 -0.80 16.76
CA GLN A 24 -12.63 -0.22 16.99
C GLN A 24 -12.84 0.07 18.49
N PRO A 25 -12.20 1.11 19.03
CA PRO A 25 -12.10 1.31 20.48
C PRO A 25 -13.44 1.62 21.16
N ASN A 26 -14.40 2.20 20.44
CA ASN A 26 -15.71 2.59 20.98
C ASN A 26 -16.85 1.61 20.62
N SER A 27 -16.49 0.44 20.08
CA SER A 27 -17.47 -0.60 19.74
C SER A 27 -17.94 -1.37 20.98
N PRO A 28 -19.21 -1.84 20.98
CA PRO A 28 -20.20 -1.72 19.91
C PRO A 28 -21.03 -0.42 19.95
N GLN A 29 -20.94 0.38 21.03
CA GLN A 29 -21.88 1.47 21.30
C GLN A 29 -21.88 2.53 20.19
N ILE A 30 -20.71 2.81 19.61
CA ILE A 30 -20.59 3.79 18.53
C ILE A 30 -21.33 3.39 17.25
N LEU A 31 -21.58 2.10 17.02
CA LEU A 31 -22.28 1.59 15.84
C LEU A 31 -23.78 1.91 15.84
N LEU A 32 -24.33 2.34 16.98
CA LEU A 32 -25.74 2.75 17.13
C LEU A 32 -25.97 4.21 16.72
N VAL A 33 -24.90 4.99 16.57
CA VAL A 33 -24.97 6.40 16.20
C VAL A 33 -25.24 6.51 14.70
N GLN A 34 -26.39 7.06 14.32
CA GLN A 34 -26.80 7.23 12.92
C GLN A 34 -26.35 8.57 12.35
N GLU A 35 -25.04 8.83 12.38
CA GLU A 35 -24.41 10.01 11.79
C GLU A 35 -23.39 9.57 10.72
N GLN A 36 -23.11 10.45 9.76
CA GLN A 36 -22.10 10.18 8.74
C GLN A 36 -20.70 10.43 9.32
N PRO A 37 -19.79 9.44 9.28
CA PRO A 37 -18.45 9.62 9.82
C PRO A 37 -17.60 10.54 8.95
N GLN A 38 -16.76 11.34 9.59
CA GLN A 38 -15.64 12.00 8.92
C GLN A 38 -14.52 10.96 8.72
N VAL A 39 -14.02 10.87 7.49
CA VAL A 39 -12.96 9.93 7.11
C VAL A 39 -11.70 10.72 6.77
N ASP A 40 -10.62 10.37 7.45
CA ASP A 40 -9.27 10.85 7.15
C ASP A 40 -8.46 9.69 6.54
N ILE A 41 -7.73 9.97 5.46
CA ILE A 41 -6.95 8.97 4.73
C ILE A 41 -5.53 9.51 4.55
N ASN A 42 -4.56 8.75 5.02
CA ASN A 42 -3.14 9.01 4.82
C ASN A 42 -2.51 7.89 4.01
N LEU A 43 -1.73 8.25 2.99
CA LEU A 43 -1.05 7.32 2.10
C LEU A 43 0.46 7.55 2.18
N ALA A 44 1.19 6.47 2.46
CA ALA A 44 2.65 6.44 2.41
C ALA A 44 3.10 5.42 1.37
N MET A 45 4.10 5.78 0.57
CA MET A 45 4.69 4.91 -0.43
C MET A 45 6.16 4.68 -0.12
N THR A 46 6.64 3.46 -0.31
CA THR A 46 8.06 3.12 -0.24
C THR A 46 8.41 2.23 -1.41
N ALA A 47 9.52 2.51 -2.09
CA ALA A 47 10.05 1.66 -3.13
C ALA A 47 11.54 1.44 -2.87
N GLY A 48 12.04 0.24 -3.17
CA GLY A 48 13.45 -0.05 -3.04
C GLY A 48 13.85 -1.37 -3.72
N PRO A 49 15.14 -1.50 -4.10
CA PRO A 49 15.66 -2.75 -4.64
C PRO A 49 15.70 -3.83 -3.56
N VAL A 50 15.38 -5.07 -3.94
CA VAL A 50 15.49 -6.26 -3.08
C VAL A 50 16.43 -7.32 -3.64
N ALA A 51 16.65 -7.32 -4.95
CA ALA A 51 17.68 -8.06 -5.66
C ALA A 51 18.01 -7.36 -6.98
N ASP A 52 19.02 -7.83 -7.72
CA ASP A 52 19.36 -7.27 -9.02
C ASP A 52 18.18 -7.36 -10.01
N GLY A 53 17.78 -6.22 -10.57
CA GLY A 53 16.60 -6.08 -11.42
C GLY A 53 15.26 -6.36 -10.73
N VAL A 54 15.19 -6.44 -9.39
CA VAL A 54 13.97 -6.72 -8.63
C VAL A 54 13.74 -5.67 -7.55
N TYR A 55 12.55 -5.10 -7.54
CA TYR A 55 12.13 -4.02 -6.66
C TYR A 55 10.92 -4.45 -5.82
N GLU A 56 10.90 -4.07 -4.55
CA GLU A 56 9.67 -4.08 -3.75
C GLU A 56 9.12 -2.66 -3.68
N VAL A 57 7.87 -2.50 -4.06
CA VAL A 57 7.11 -1.26 -3.88
C VAL A 57 5.96 -1.56 -2.94
N SER A 58 5.77 -0.71 -1.93
CA SER A 58 4.66 -0.84 -0.98
C SER A 58 3.93 0.46 -0.79
N VAL A 59 2.62 0.34 -0.60
CA VAL A 59 1.69 1.42 -0.29
C VAL A 59 1.05 1.08 1.05
N THR A 60 1.26 1.94 2.04
CA THR A 60 0.56 1.89 3.32
C THR A 60 -0.58 2.90 3.29
N ALA A 61 -1.80 2.46 3.55
CA ALA A 61 -2.96 3.30 3.75
C ALA A 61 -3.39 3.24 5.21
N THR A 62 -3.42 4.39 5.87
CA THR A 62 -3.95 4.55 7.23
C THR A 62 -5.24 5.36 7.14
N VAL A 63 -6.35 4.76 7.55
CA VAL A 63 -7.69 5.33 7.49
C VAL A 63 -8.22 5.49 8.91
N THR A 64 -8.63 6.69 9.28
CA THR A 64 -9.30 6.96 10.55
C THR A 64 -10.71 7.49 10.29
N ALA A 65 -11.71 6.77 10.76
CA ALA A 65 -13.11 7.22 10.72
C ALA A 65 -13.56 7.68 12.10
N LYS A 66 -14.14 8.89 12.18
CA LYS A 66 -14.64 9.47 13.44
C LYS A 66 -16.10 9.89 13.31
N LEU A 67 -16.84 9.73 14.39
CA LEU A 67 -18.15 10.35 14.62
C LEU A 67 -17.96 11.37 15.73
N GLN A 68 -18.04 12.65 15.39
CA GLN A 68 -17.68 13.75 16.29
C GLN A 68 -16.24 13.52 16.83
N GLU A 69 -16.06 13.52 18.15
CA GLU A 69 -14.76 13.30 18.80
C GLU A 69 -14.40 11.81 19.03
N LYS A 70 -15.28 10.87 18.64
CA LYS A 70 -15.07 9.44 18.91
C LYS A 70 -14.65 8.68 17.67
N THR A 71 -13.65 7.81 17.82
CA THR A 71 -13.19 6.96 16.73
C THR A 71 -14.14 5.79 16.49
N LEU A 72 -14.67 5.70 15.28
CA LEU A 72 -15.48 4.60 14.77
C LEU A 72 -14.60 3.39 14.45
N PHE A 73 -13.59 3.60 13.61
CA PHE A 73 -12.55 2.61 13.35
C PHE A 73 -11.24 3.28 12.92
N LEU A 74 -10.13 2.58 13.14
CA LEU A 74 -8.85 2.83 12.51
C LEU A 74 -8.49 1.60 11.69
N VAL A 75 -8.07 1.79 10.46
CA VAL A 75 -7.56 0.72 9.58
C VAL A 75 -6.19 1.13 9.10
N GLU A 76 -5.21 0.25 9.21
CA GLU A 76 -3.96 0.38 8.48
C GLU A 76 -3.75 -0.85 7.63
N ALA A 77 -3.43 -0.65 6.35
CA ALA A 77 -3.13 -1.74 5.43
C ALA A 77 -1.87 -1.42 4.64
N LYS A 78 -0.92 -2.35 4.60
CA LYS A 78 0.30 -2.26 3.79
C LYS A 78 0.27 -3.29 2.69
N GLN A 79 -0.04 -2.84 1.48
CA GLN A 79 0.03 -3.65 0.28
C GLN A 79 1.42 -3.50 -0.35
N ALA A 80 2.04 -4.60 -0.74
CA ALA A 80 3.31 -4.59 -1.46
C ALA A 80 3.23 -5.39 -2.76
N GLY A 81 4.04 -4.97 -3.73
CA GLY A 81 4.29 -5.65 -4.98
C GLY A 81 5.79 -5.84 -5.16
N ILE A 82 6.16 -7.02 -5.64
CA ILE A 82 7.51 -7.31 -6.12
C ILE A 82 7.47 -7.21 -7.64
N PHE A 83 8.33 -6.37 -8.19
CA PHE A 83 8.42 -6.07 -9.61
C PHE A 83 9.80 -6.46 -10.10
N GLU A 84 9.85 -7.07 -11.28
CA GLU A 84 11.10 -7.18 -12.01
C GLU A 84 11.17 -6.02 -13.01
N ILE A 85 12.22 -5.22 -12.87
CA ILE A 85 12.47 -4.04 -13.67
C ILE A 85 13.91 -4.12 -14.18
N ARG A 86 14.08 -4.34 -15.49
CA ARG A 86 15.40 -4.47 -16.14
C ARG A 86 15.45 -3.63 -17.40
N ASN A 87 16.63 -3.12 -17.72
CA ASN A 87 16.89 -2.32 -18.94
C ASN A 87 15.97 -1.10 -19.07
N VAL A 88 15.48 -0.55 -17.94
CA VAL A 88 14.71 0.71 -17.90
C VAL A 88 15.69 1.85 -17.58
N PRO A 89 15.67 2.96 -18.33
CA PRO A 89 16.49 4.13 -18.03
C PRO A 89 16.26 4.66 -16.61
N GLU A 90 17.32 5.11 -15.93
CA GLU A 90 17.22 5.58 -14.54
C GLU A 90 16.29 6.78 -14.36
N ASP A 91 16.09 7.60 -15.38
CA ASP A 91 15.13 8.70 -15.38
C ASP A 91 13.65 8.26 -15.41
N GLN A 92 13.39 6.96 -15.62
CA GLN A 92 12.07 6.36 -15.69
C GLN A 92 11.78 5.36 -14.56
N LEU A 93 12.75 5.12 -13.67
CA LEU A 93 12.60 4.34 -12.44
C LEU A 93 12.00 5.18 -11.31
#